data_AF-A0A2S7CTF3-F1
#
_entry.id   AF-A0A2S7CTF3-F1
#
_cell.length_a   1.000
_cell.length_b   1.000
_cell.length_c   1.000
_cell.angle_alpha   90.00
_cell.angle_beta   90.00
_cell.angle_gamma   90.00
#
_symmetry.space_group_name_H-M   'P 1'
#
loop_
_entity.id
_entity.type
_entity.pdbx_description
1 polymer ?
#
loop_
_entity_poly.entity_id
_entity_poly.type
_entity_poly.pdbx_seq_one_letter_code
_entity_poly.pdbx_strand_id
1 'polypeptide(L)'
;MAVAKELVRGMLISVCYCLVFLMLWRLSIDQWYLPVGLRVVTLLFRPYREWPFLLAGDAAAMLFLRIPLGELQGFNPLWSYLSPFLHAPLIAGAIGLLRYQVPHIVKSQQWFIPAVLVVALWNAICSLVLNSTLGGPRADPVLDLLLRYWSGSYLGMLVLVLPAILWSNWNDGPVRLTLQRDLAIAVAVILSLFFLLGVSQDPSTRNILMIAMLVPMVVLTFRHGWRGGALGSLLASFAIEFSLPRVYQIGFFDQEVFSIQLLYAVTTTALFVFNARLREPARDKVSNQPGDDAFTLARASYSSAERMLRNRVLEYSDINVQINKMRKDVVADLRLKGQHSVAMEMTRVGVLESRLLQQYVAALYPLEIETHGLYQALRSPALERFCQSQFQCVFRGDCRKLSLELQLSAYRSALNCVELLPSAGRHFIQARAWTGKGARGVLLRVISDSSSAKAAKCDTNDAEAELKARLKAHGGIFRRRHASVLTFMVAEPISVEVRGRLSSIPQLLPAG
;
A
#
# COMPACT_ATOMS: atom_id res chain seq x y z
N MET A 1 41.00 21.30 25.04
CA MET A 1 40.88 21.70 23.62
C MET A 1 39.62 21.17 22.94
N ALA A 2 39.24 19.89 23.11
CA ALA A 2 38.04 19.33 22.48
C ALA A 2 36.72 20.04 22.90
N VAL A 3 36.53 20.31 24.19
CA VAL A 3 35.33 21.00 24.73
C VAL A 3 35.18 22.43 24.18
N ALA A 4 36.28 23.18 24.08
CA ALA A 4 36.26 24.53 23.51
C ALA A 4 35.87 24.51 22.02
N LYS A 5 36.34 23.52 21.25
CA LYS A 5 35.97 23.34 19.85
C LYS A 5 34.49 22.98 19.68
N GLU A 6 33.93 22.18 20.59
CA GLU A 6 32.50 21.85 20.60
C GLU A 6 31.64 23.08 20.97
N LEU A 7 32.07 23.90 21.93
CA LEU A 7 31.37 25.13 22.29
C LEU A 7 31.37 26.15 21.15
N VAL A 8 32.50 26.37 20.49
CA VAL A 8 32.59 27.27 19.32
C VAL A 8 31.69 26.77 18.19
N ARG A 9 31.69 25.46 17.93
CA ARG A 9 30.78 24.84 16.96
C ARG A 9 29.31 25.03 17.34
N GLY A 10 28.98 24.85 18.61
CA GLY A 10 27.62 25.06 19.13
C GLY A 10 27.16 26.52 19.00
N MET A 11 28.03 27.48 19.34
CA MET A 11 27.74 28.92 19.13
C MET A 11 27.51 29.24 17.66
N LEU A 12 28.34 28.71 16.75
CA LEU A 12 28.15 28.90 15.31
C LEU A 12 26.78 28.36 14.85
N ILE A 13 26.37 27.19 15.34
CA ILE A 13 25.05 26.60 15.04
C ILE A 13 23.94 27.52 15.55
N SER A 14 24.08 28.06 16.76
CA SER A 14 23.10 28.98 17.37
C SER A 14 22.94 30.27 16.57
N VAL A 15 24.05 30.90 16.16
CA VAL A 15 24.04 32.13 15.34
C VAL A 15 23.44 31.85 13.96
N CYS A 16 23.85 30.77 13.31
CA CYS A 16 23.31 30.38 12.01
C CYS A 16 21.79 30.10 12.09
N TYR A 17 21.35 29.36 13.11
CA TYR A 17 19.94 29.11 13.36
C TYR A 17 19.16 30.42 13.55
N CYS A 18 19.67 31.34 14.36
CA CYS A 18 19.05 32.65 14.60
C CYS A 18 18.88 33.45 13.29
N LEU A 19 19.93 33.53 12.47
CA LEU A 19 19.87 34.25 11.18
C LEU A 19 18.85 33.62 10.22
N VAL A 20 18.84 32.29 10.11
CA VAL A 20 17.87 31.57 9.27
C VAL A 20 16.45 31.77 9.79
N PHE A 21 16.25 31.75 11.11
CA PHE A 21 14.95 32.01 11.73
C PHE A 21 14.44 33.41 11.37
N LEU A 22 15.27 34.44 11.51
CA LEU A 22 14.89 35.82 11.18
C LEU A 22 14.62 36.00 9.68
N MET A 23 15.37 35.33 8.82
CA MET A 23 15.14 35.34 7.38
C MET A 23 13.80 34.68 7.03
N LEU A 24 13.52 33.49 7.59
CA LEU A 24 12.24 32.79 7.38
C LEU A 24 11.07 33.58 7.95
N TRP A 25 11.26 34.26 9.08
CA TRP A 25 10.23 35.14 9.64
C TRP A 25 9.86 36.26 8.67
N ARG A 26 10.85 36.91 8.03
CA ARG A 26 10.59 37.96 7.02
C ARG A 26 9.89 37.44 5.76
N LEU A 27 10.04 36.16 5.44
CA LEU A 27 9.37 35.51 4.31
C LEU A 27 7.99 34.94 4.69
N SER A 28 7.69 34.88 5.99
CA SER A 28 6.48 34.26 6.52
C SER A 28 5.35 35.27 6.74
N ILE A 29 4.13 34.76 6.73
CA ILE A 29 2.90 35.47 7.11
C ILE A 29 2.25 34.64 8.23
N ASP A 30 1.34 35.20 9.03
CA ASP A 30 0.66 34.45 10.10
C ASP A 30 -0.05 33.18 9.61
N GLN A 31 -0.55 33.19 8.38
CA GLN A 31 -1.19 32.05 7.73
C GLN A 31 -0.17 31.02 7.17
N TRP A 32 1.13 31.35 7.15
CA TRP A 32 2.21 30.54 6.60
C TRP A 32 3.52 30.73 7.40
N TYR A 33 3.54 30.22 8.63
CA TYR A 33 4.58 30.51 9.60
C TYR A 33 5.78 29.55 9.50
N LEU A 34 6.72 29.88 8.61
CA LEU A 34 7.92 29.08 8.30
C LEU A 34 8.87 28.80 9.49
N PRO A 35 9.07 29.70 10.47
CA PRO A 35 10.02 29.44 11.58
C PRO A 35 9.69 28.18 12.39
N VAL A 36 8.41 27.81 12.49
CA VAL A 36 8.00 26.58 13.17
C VAL A 36 8.47 25.34 12.41
N GLY A 37 8.45 25.36 11.07
CA GLY A 37 9.01 24.28 10.26
C GLY A 37 10.51 24.11 10.46
N LEU A 38 11.26 25.21 10.58
CA LEU A 38 12.71 25.17 10.85
C LEU A 38 12.98 24.49 12.19
N ARG A 39 12.23 24.87 13.22
CA ARG A 39 12.33 24.29 14.56
C ARG A 39 12.06 22.79 14.53
N VAL A 40 10.98 22.36 13.86
CA VAL A 40 10.64 20.94 13.75
C VAL A 40 11.70 20.16 12.98
N VAL A 41 12.15 20.63 11.82
CA VAL A 41 13.17 19.94 11.00
C VAL A 41 14.49 19.81 11.76
N THR A 42 14.98 20.89 12.35
CA THR A 42 16.25 20.86 13.10
C THR A 42 16.15 19.94 14.32
N LEU A 43 15.06 20.04 15.09
CA LEU A 43 14.81 19.15 16.23
C LEU A 43 14.40 17.73 15.84
N LEU A 44 14.13 17.42 14.57
CA LEU A 44 13.82 16.06 14.09
C LEU A 44 15.05 15.35 13.47
N PHE A 45 15.96 16.09 12.84
CA PHE A 45 17.13 15.51 12.17
C PHE A 45 18.46 15.72 12.91
N ARG A 46 18.60 16.71 13.80
CA ARG A 46 19.86 16.95 14.54
C ARG A 46 19.98 16.11 15.83
N PRO A 47 21.20 15.73 16.23
CA PRO A 47 21.42 14.95 17.45
C PRO A 47 21.08 15.75 18.73
N TYR A 48 20.66 15.04 19.80
CA TYR A 48 20.27 15.66 21.08
C TYR A 48 21.35 16.57 21.70
N ARG A 49 22.63 16.29 21.44
CA ARG A 49 23.75 17.10 21.93
C ARG A 49 23.73 18.55 21.44
N GLU A 50 23.08 18.81 20.31
CA GLU A 50 23.05 20.14 19.70
C GLU A 50 21.78 20.94 20.04
N TRP A 51 20.80 20.30 20.70
CA TRP A 51 19.53 20.94 21.04
C TRP A 51 19.68 22.19 21.91
N PRO A 52 20.55 22.23 22.94
CA PRO A 52 20.72 23.44 23.75
C PRO A 52 21.15 24.66 22.91
N PHE A 53 22.01 24.45 21.91
CA PHE A 53 22.48 25.52 21.03
C PHE A 53 21.41 25.99 20.05
N LEU A 54 20.60 25.07 19.53
CA LEU A 54 19.44 25.39 18.69
C LEU A 54 18.39 26.19 19.48
N LEU A 55 18.06 25.75 20.70
CA LEU A 55 17.12 26.43 21.58
C LEU A 55 17.61 27.82 21.99
N ALA A 56 18.91 27.99 22.25
CA ALA A 56 19.49 29.31 22.51
C ALA A 56 19.37 30.24 21.30
N GLY A 57 19.59 29.72 20.08
CA GLY A 57 19.45 30.51 18.85
C GLY A 57 17.99 30.89 18.57
N ASP A 58 17.06 29.99 18.88
CA ASP A 58 15.62 30.22 18.77
C ASP A 58 15.14 31.29 19.76
N ALA A 59 15.55 31.18 21.02
CA ALA A 59 15.25 32.18 22.04
C ALA A 59 15.81 33.56 21.65
N ALA A 60 17.05 33.63 21.15
CA ALA A 60 17.66 34.87 20.68
C ALA A 60 16.87 35.50 19.53
N ALA A 61 16.45 34.71 18.53
CA ALA A 61 15.67 35.20 17.41
C ALA A 61 14.28 35.68 17.85
N MET A 62 13.60 34.93 18.73
CA MET A 62 12.30 35.34 19.27
C MET A 62 12.38 36.58 20.15
N LEU A 63 13.42 36.73 20.99
CA LEU A 63 13.63 37.95 21.77
C LEU A 63 13.79 39.18 20.87
N PHE A 64 14.59 39.05 19.80
CA PHE A 64 14.78 40.12 18.82
C PHE A 64 13.46 40.58 18.18
N LEU A 65 12.49 39.68 18.02
CA LEU A 65 11.18 39.98 17.44
C LEU A 65 10.15 40.45 18.49
N ARG A 66 10.13 39.84 19.68
CA ARG A 66 9.07 40.06 20.68
C ARG A 66 9.32 41.28 21.57
N ILE A 67 10.57 41.63 21.87
CA ILE A 67 10.90 42.82 22.67
C ILE A 67 10.35 44.09 22.00
N PRO A 68 10.70 44.41 20.74
CA PRO A 68 10.19 45.63 20.10
C PRO A 68 8.67 45.57 19.92
N LEU A 69 8.10 44.39 19.63
CA LEU A 69 6.66 44.24 19.48
C LEU A 69 5.91 44.50 20.79
N GLY A 70 6.42 43.99 21.91
CA GLY A 70 5.82 44.20 23.23
C GLY A 70 5.90 45.66 23.68
N GLU A 71 7.01 46.34 23.39
CA GLU A 71 7.17 47.78 23.67
C GLU A 71 6.22 48.64 22.81
N LEU A 72 6.09 48.33 21.53
CA LEU A 72 5.21 49.05 20.60
C LEU A 72 3.73 48.84 20.89
N GLN A 73 3.33 47.64 21.31
CA GLN A 73 1.92 47.27 21.51
C GLN A 73 1.48 47.29 22.98
N GLY A 74 2.38 47.66 23.91
CA GLY A 74 2.08 47.75 25.34
C GLY A 74 1.79 46.41 26.02
N PHE A 75 2.34 45.31 25.51
CA PHE A 75 2.18 44.00 26.14
C PHE A 75 3.00 43.86 27.42
N ASN A 76 2.64 42.89 28.25
CA ASN A 76 3.37 42.64 29.49
C ASN A 76 4.82 42.26 29.18
N PRO A 77 5.84 42.90 29.81
CA PRO A 77 7.24 42.56 29.59
C PRO A 77 7.56 41.10 29.89
N LEU A 78 6.84 40.46 30.82
CA LEU A 78 7.00 39.02 31.10
C LEU A 78 6.74 38.17 29.85
N TRP A 79 5.77 38.54 29.01
CA TRP A 79 5.55 37.85 27.75
C TRP A 79 6.77 38.03 26.83
N SER A 80 7.26 39.25 26.63
CA SER A 80 8.37 39.51 25.70
C SER A 80 9.66 38.78 26.07
N TYR A 81 10.00 38.73 27.37
CA TYR A 81 11.26 38.16 27.84
C TYR A 81 11.18 36.67 28.16
N LEU A 82 10.09 36.19 28.78
CA LEU A 82 10.01 34.82 29.29
C LEU A 82 9.47 33.83 28.25
N SER A 83 8.55 34.26 27.39
CA SER A 83 7.92 33.36 26.41
C SER A 83 8.89 32.70 25.42
N PRO A 84 9.97 33.35 24.92
CA PRO A 84 10.93 32.70 24.02
C PRO A 84 11.63 31.49 24.65
N PHE A 85 11.95 31.59 25.95
CA PHE A 85 12.61 30.52 26.69
C PHE A 85 11.68 29.37 27.06
N LEU A 86 10.37 29.60 27.13
CA LEU A 86 9.38 28.57 27.43
C LEU A 86 8.85 27.88 26.17
N HIS A 87 8.63 28.62 25.09
CA HIS A 87 7.98 28.11 23.88
C HIS A 87 8.83 27.05 23.17
N ALA A 88 10.12 27.32 22.95
CA ALA A 88 10.99 26.42 22.21
C ALA A 88 11.22 25.07 22.94
N PRO A 89 11.47 25.02 24.26
CA PRO A 89 11.57 23.77 25.00
C PRO A 89 10.28 22.94 25.04
N LEU A 90 9.10 23.57 25.10
CA LEU A 90 7.82 22.85 25.06
C LEU A 90 7.65 22.05 23.75
N ILE A 91 8.08 22.63 22.63
CA ILE A 91 8.03 21.96 21.33
C ILE A 91 9.12 20.90 21.22
N ALA A 92 10.33 21.18 21.74
CA ALA A 92 11.40 20.20 21.81
C ALA A 92 11.00 18.97 22.65
N GLY A 93 10.24 19.16 23.73
CA GLY A 93 9.67 18.08 24.52
C GLY A 93 8.73 17.18 23.71
N ALA A 94 7.80 17.78 22.95
CA ALA A 94 6.89 17.03 22.07
C ALA A 94 7.63 16.25 20.97
N ILE A 95 8.65 16.85 20.35
CA ILE A 95 9.49 16.17 19.34
C ILE A 95 10.36 15.10 20.00
N GLY A 96 10.85 15.32 21.21
CA GLY A 96 11.57 14.34 22.01
C GLY A 96 10.73 13.11 22.32
N LEU A 97 9.48 13.32 22.74
CA LEU A 97 8.48 12.27 22.94
C LEU A 97 8.18 11.52 21.64
N LEU A 98 7.99 12.23 20.52
CA LEU A 98 7.77 11.63 19.20
C LEU A 98 8.94 10.73 18.79
N ARG A 99 10.19 11.19 18.97
CA ARG A 99 11.40 10.41 18.69
C ARG A 99 11.54 9.19 19.61
N TYR A 100 11.17 9.33 20.89
CA TYR A 100 11.34 8.28 21.90
C TYR A 100 10.25 7.20 21.83
N GLN A 101 8.98 7.60 21.81
CA GLN A 101 7.85 6.67 21.89
C GLN A 101 7.59 5.98 20.55
N VAL A 102 7.92 6.63 19.42
CA VAL A 102 7.59 6.07 18.12
C VAL A 102 8.70 6.27 17.08
N PRO A 103 9.87 5.61 17.29
CA PRO A 103 10.97 5.64 16.32
C PRO A 103 10.54 5.10 14.93
N HIS A 104 9.49 4.26 14.89
CA HIS A 104 8.90 3.78 13.66
C HIS A 104 8.09 4.85 12.91
N ILE A 105 7.51 5.87 13.56
CA ILE A 105 6.77 6.94 12.87
C ILE A 105 7.71 7.86 12.09
N VAL A 106 8.88 8.15 12.63
CA VAL A 106 9.89 8.97 11.93
C VAL A 106 10.43 8.24 10.69
N LYS A 107 10.46 6.91 10.72
CA LYS A 107 10.86 6.06 9.58
C LYS A 107 9.71 5.72 8.65
N SER A 108 8.48 5.68 9.14
CA SER A 108 7.29 5.35 8.37
C SER A 108 6.75 6.59 7.68
N GLN A 109 6.86 6.61 6.35
CA GLN A 109 6.37 7.68 5.49
C GLN A 109 4.88 8.02 5.71
N GLN A 110 4.11 7.08 6.26
CA GLN A 110 2.65 7.16 6.37
C GLN A 110 2.18 7.92 7.61
N TRP A 111 2.84 7.69 8.75
CA TRP A 111 2.47 8.30 10.02
C TRP A 111 3.13 9.65 10.25
N PHE A 112 4.11 9.96 9.41
CA PHE A 112 4.90 11.16 9.51
C PHE A 112 4.05 12.44 9.30
N ILE A 113 3.21 12.49 8.27
CA ILE A 113 2.36 13.67 7.98
C ILE A 113 1.31 13.89 9.08
N PRO A 114 0.56 12.86 9.55
CA PRO A 114 -0.29 12.99 10.73
C PRO A 114 0.45 13.45 11.99
N ALA A 115 1.69 12.97 12.22
CA ALA A 115 2.48 13.42 13.36
C ALA A 115 2.83 14.91 13.27
N VAL A 116 3.18 15.41 12.07
CA VAL A 116 3.39 16.85 11.83
C VAL A 116 2.13 17.66 12.14
N LEU A 117 0.95 17.16 11.76
CA LEU A 117 -0.33 17.81 12.06
C LEU A 117 -0.58 17.94 13.58
N VAL A 118 -0.25 16.90 14.35
CA VAL A 118 -0.37 16.90 15.82
C VAL A 118 0.66 17.85 16.46
N VAL A 119 1.90 17.87 15.97
CA VAL A 119 2.93 18.80 16.46
C VAL A 119 2.54 20.26 16.15
N ALA A 120 1.90 20.52 15.01
CA ALA A 120 1.36 21.84 14.68
C ALA A 120 0.25 22.26 15.65
N LEU A 121 -0.63 21.33 16.03
CA LEU A 121 -1.69 21.61 17.00
C LEU A 121 -1.09 21.92 18.38
N TRP A 122 -0.09 21.14 18.80
CA TRP A 122 0.64 21.40 20.04
C TRP A 122 1.31 22.78 20.04
N ASN A 123 1.97 23.16 18.94
CA ASN A 123 2.56 24.49 18.77
C ASN A 123 1.50 25.61 18.94
N ALA A 124 0.33 25.45 18.33
CA ALA A 124 -0.75 26.44 18.43
C ALA A 124 -1.28 26.57 19.87
N ILE A 125 -1.52 25.45 20.55
CA ILE A 125 -1.95 25.41 21.95
C ILE A 125 -0.91 26.06 22.87
N CYS A 126 0.38 25.70 22.75
CA CYS A 126 1.43 26.30 23.56
C CYS A 126 1.54 27.82 23.34
N SER A 127 1.40 28.26 22.09
CA SER A 127 1.41 29.68 21.75
C SER A 127 0.25 30.43 22.42
N LEU A 128 -0.95 29.86 22.35
CA LEU A 128 -2.15 30.45 22.95
C LEU A 128 -2.07 30.49 24.48
N VAL A 129 -1.64 29.40 25.12
CA VAL A 129 -1.48 29.32 26.58
C VAL A 129 -0.43 30.30 27.08
N LEU A 130 0.71 30.42 26.41
CA LEU A 130 1.74 31.40 26.79
C LEU A 130 1.28 32.84 26.56
N ASN A 131 0.52 33.11 25.49
CA ASN A 131 -0.06 34.43 25.26
C ASN A 131 -1.10 34.80 26.34
N SER A 132 -1.97 33.87 26.74
CA SER A 132 -3.01 34.14 27.73
C SER A 132 -2.45 34.32 29.15
N THR A 133 -1.50 33.47 29.54
CA THR A 133 -0.91 33.44 30.89
C THR A 133 0.09 34.57 31.13
N LEU A 134 0.92 34.91 30.14
CA LEU A 134 1.96 35.92 30.28
C LEU A 134 1.51 37.34 29.90
N GLY A 135 0.25 37.52 29.49
CA GLY A 135 -0.30 38.83 29.12
C GLY A 135 0.17 39.32 27.74
N GLY A 136 0.30 38.41 26.79
CA GLY A 136 0.60 38.70 25.38
C GLY A 136 -0.66 38.97 24.54
N PRO A 137 -0.57 38.87 23.20
CA PRO A 137 -1.68 39.14 22.30
C PRO A 137 -2.89 38.26 22.60
N ARG A 138 -4.02 38.88 22.96
CA ARG A 138 -5.32 38.23 23.14
C ARG A 138 -6.23 38.63 21.99
N ALA A 139 -6.83 37.64 21.32
CA ALA A 139 -7.83 37.90 20.29
C ALA A 139 -9.04 36.99 20.54
N ASP A 140 -10.22 37.62 20.53
CA ASP A 140 -11.52 36.96 20.57
C ASP A 140 -12.09 36.96 19.14
N PRO A 141 -12.59 35.82 18.61
CA PRO A 141 -12.76 34.52 19.25
C PRO A 141 -11.48 33.67 19.28
N VAL A 142 -11.26 32.98 20.41
CA VAL A 142 -10.10 32.09 20.64
C VAL A 142 -10.00 30.96 19.60
N LEU A 143 -11.14 30.46 19.11
CA LEU A 143 -11.19 29.35 18.15
C LEU A 143 -10.60 29.74 16.79
N ASP A 144 -10.86 30.95 16.32
CA ASP A 144 -10.35 31.45 15.03
C ASP A 144 -8.83 31.64 15.09
N LEU A 145 -8.33 32.14 16.23
CA LEU A 145 -6.89 32.27 16.45
C LEU A 145 -6.20 30.90 16.53
N LEU A 146 -6.83 29.92 17.20
CA LEU A 146 -6.33 28.55 17.26
C LEU A 146 -6.25 27.94 15.84
N LEU A 147 -7.31 28.08 15.04
CA LEU A 147 -7.35 27.60 13.65
C LEU A 147 -6.28 28.27 12.79
N ARG A 148 -6.11 29.58 12.93
CA ARG A 148 -5.08 30.35 12.19
C ARG A 148 -3.67 29.90 12.58
N TYR A 149 -3.38 29.79 13.87
CA TYR A 149 -2.07 29.33 14.35
C TYR A 149 -1.80 27.87 13.98
N TRP A 150 -2.81 27.01 14.07
CA TRP A 150 -2.67 25.59 13.75
C TRP A 150 -2.41 25.37 12.26
N SER A 151 -3.23 25.95 11.38
CA SER A 151 -3.07 25.85 9.93
C SER A 151 -1.75 26.48 9.47
N GLY A 152 -1.42 27.69 9.93
CA GLY A 152 -0.17 28.35 9.56
C GLY A 152 1.07 27.61 10.03
N SER A 153 1.03 27.02 11.24
CA SER A 153 2.10 26.15 11.73
C SER A 153 2.22 24.88 10.89
N TYR A 154 1.09 24.25 10.54
CA TYR A 154 1.08 23.01 9.76
C TYR A 154 1.65 23.22 8.36
N LEU A 155 1.20 24.27 7.66
CA LEU A 155 1.68 24.63 6.33
C LEU A 155 3.17 25.00 6.34
N GLY A 156 3.59 25.79 7.34
CA GLY A 156 5.01 26.14 7.53
C GLY A 156 5.88 24.91 7.81
N MET A 157 5.38 23.94 8.57
CA MET A 157 6.07 22.65 8.76
C MET A 157 6.17 21.86 7.46
N LEU A 158 5.09 21.71 6.69
CA LEU A 158 5.12 20.93 5.44
C LEU A 158 6.19 21.44 4.47
N VAL A 159 6.33 22.76 4.32
CA VAL A 159 7.27 23.37 3.37
C VAL A 159 8.73 23.02 3.67
N LEU A 160 9.11 22.87 4.93
CA LEU A 160 10.50 22.56 5.32
C LEU A 160 10.72 21.07 5.55
N VAL A 161 9.70 20.36 6.03
CA VAL A 161 9.80 18.95 6.38
C VAL A 161 9.76 18.06 5.13
N LEU A 162 8.92 18.38 4.13
CA LEU A 162 8.83 17.60 2.90
C LEU A 162 10.17 17.54 2.11
N PRO A 163 10.87 18.66 1.86
CA PRO A 163 12.19 18.62 1.23
C PRO A 163 13.23 17.90 2.08
N ALA A 164 13.19 18.06 3.41
CA ALA A 164 14.14 17.40 4.31
C ALA A 164 14.05 15.86 4.22
N ILE A 165 12.83 15.33 4.16
CA ILE A 165 12.58 13.89 3.97
C ILE A 165 12.95 13.45 2.56
N LEU A 166 12.59 14.25 1.55
CA LEU A 166 12.93 13.97 0.16
C LEU A 166 14.45 13.86 -0.02
N TRP A 167 15.21 14.75 0.63
CA TRP A 167 16.68 14.75 0.65
C TRP A 167 17.25 13.54 1.38
N SER A 168 16.72 13.22 2.57
CA SER A 168 17.16 12.06 3.36
C SER A 168 16.97 10.72 2.61
N ASN A 169 15.90 10.61 1.83
CA ASN A 169 15.51 9.37 1.14
C ASN A 169 15.74 9.44 -0.39
N TRP A 170 16.54 10.41 -0.86
CA TRP A 170 16.77 10.65 -2.29
C TRP A 170 17.54 9.49 -2.94
N ASN A 171 18.49 8.89 -2.21
CA ASN A 171 19.38 7.84 -2.73
C ASN A 171 18.78 6.43 -2.73
N ASP A 172 17.58 6.21 -2.18
CA ASP A 172 16.99 4.87 -2.03
C ASP A 172 16.36 4.30 -3.32
N GLY A 173 16.59 4.92 -4.49
CA GLY A 173 16.21 4.32 -5.76
C GLY A 173 16.35 5.24 -6.98
N PRO A 174 16.51 4.67 -8.20
CA PRO A 174 16.77 5.43 -9.41
C PRO A 174 15.66 6.44 -9.68
N VAL A 175 16.03 7.72 -9.82
CA VAL A 175 15.13 8.79 -10.25
C VAL A 175 14.76 8.51 -11.70
N ARG A 176 13.47 8.29 -11.96
CA ARG A 176 12.98 8.04 -13.32
C ARG A 176 12.98 9.35 -14.10
N LEU A 177 13.47 9.35 -15.34
CA LEU A 177 13.41 10.48 -16.28
C LEU A 177 11.97 11.02 -16.46
N THR A 178 10.95 10.17 -16.25
CA THR A 178 9.55 10.56 -16.30
C THR A 178 9.14 11.53 -15.19
N LEU A 179 9.79 11.49 -14.01
CA LEU A 179 9.52 12.42 -12.90
C LEU A 179 9.93 13.85 -13.26
N GLN A 180 11.10 14.01 -13.89
CA GLN A 180 11.59 15.33 -14.29
C GLN A 180 10.68 15.98 -15.34
N ARG A 181 10.24 15.19 -16.33
CA ARG A 181 9.30 15.65 -17.36
C ARG A 181 7.96 16.07 -16.76
N ASP A 182 7.37 15.21 -15.92
CA ASP A 182 6.07 15.49 -15.31
C ASP A 182 6.15 16.67 -14.32
N LEU A 183 7.28 16.84 -13.62
CA LEU A 183 7.53 18.00 -12.77
C LEU A 183 7.63 19.30 -13.59
N ALA A 184 8.36 19.28 -14.71
CA ALA A 184 8.46 20.43 -15.61
C ALA A 184 7.09 20.84 -16.17
N ILE A 185 6.26 19.86 -16.54
CA ILE A 185 4.87 20.09 -16.95
C ILE A 185 4.06 20.70 -15.81
N ALA A 186 4.15 20.16 -14.59
CA ALA A 186 3.45 20.69 -13.43
C ALA A 186 3.83 22.15 -13.15
N VAL A 187 5.13 22.48 -13.20
CA VAL A 187 5.62 23.86 -13.04
C VAL A 187 5.06 24.77 -14.14
N ALA A 188 5.10 24.34 -15.41
CA ALA A 188 4.56 25.12 -16.51
C ALA A 188 3.05 25.39 -16.37
N VAL A 189 2.28 24.38 -15.93
CA VAL A 189 0.84 24.52 -15.65
C VAL A 189 0.60 25.51 -14.52
N ILE A 190 1.31 25.37 -13.40
CA ILE A 190 1.14 26.29 -12.25
C ILE A 190 1.49 27.72 -12.64
N LEU A 191 2.58 27.94 -13.40
CA LEU A 191 2.95 29.28 -13.89
C LEU A 191 1.90 29.86 -14.83
N SER A 192 1.33 29.04 -15.72
CA SER A 192 0.25 29.48 -16.61
C SER A 192 -1.01 29.88 -15.83
N LEU A 193 -1.40 29.09 -14.82
CA LEU A 193 -2.53 29.40 -13.97
C LEU A 193 -2.26 30.67 -13.14
N PHE A 194 -1.03 30.84 -12.65
CA PHE A 194 -0.63 32.02 -11.90
C PHE A 194 -0.67 33.30 -12.76
N PHE A 195 -0.21 33.22 -14.01
CA PHE A 195 -0.33 34.33 -14.95
C PHE A 195 -1.79 34.69 -15.22
N LEU A 196 -2.65 33.69 -15.43
CA LEU A 196 -4.09 33.90 -15.64
C LEU A 196 -4.76 34.53 -14.41
N LEU A 197 -4.25 34.22 -13.20
CA LEU A 197 -4.75 34.79 -11.94
C LEU A 197 -4.45 36.28 -11.83
N GLY A 198 -3.29 36.72 -12.33
CA GLY A 198 -2.92 38.14 -12.36
C GLY A 198 -3.73 38.97 -13.36
N VAL A 199 -4.32 38.33 -14.38
CA VAL A 199 -5.16 39.00 -15.39
C VAL A 199 -6.64 39.01 -14.97
N SER A 200 -7.08 38.04 -14.19
CA SER A 200 -8.48 37.90 -13.77
C SER A 200 -8.85 38.88 -12.66
N GLN A 201 -9.93 39.66 -12.88
CA GLN A 201 -10.47 40.62 -11.90
C GLN A 201 -11.66 40.04 -11.11
N ASP A 202 -12.27 38.95 -11.60
CA ASP A 202 -13.47 38.37 -10.99
C ASP A 202 -13.11 37.49 -9.78
N PRO A 203 -13.70 37.73 -8.59
CA PRO A 203 -13.41 36.95 -7.38
C PRO A 203 -13.68 35.45 -7.52
N SER A 204 -14.80 35.09 -8.17
CA SER A 204 -15.16 33.69 -8.41
C SER A 204 -14.15 32.97 -9.29
N THR A 205 -13.66 33.64 -10.33
CA THR A 205 -12.65 33.09 -11.25
C THR A 205 -11.30 32.94 -10.56
N ARG A 206 -10.91 33.88 -9.68
CA ARG A 206 -9.71 33.72 -8.83
C ARG A 206 -9.78 32.46 -7.97
N ASN A 207 -10.89 32.23 -7.28
CA ASN A 207 -11.05 31.07 -6.40
C ASN A 207 -10.96 29.74 -7.17
N ILE A 208 -11.63 29.65 -8.32
CA ILE A 208 -11.54 28.46 -9.20
C ILE A 208 -10.09 28.23 -9.65
N LEU A 209 -9.38 29.30 -9.99
CA LEU A 209 -8.02 29.22 -10.49
C LEU A 209 -7.01 28.82 -9.43
N MET A 210 -7.17 29.31 -8.20
CA MET A 210 -6.36 28.88 -7.05
C MET A 210 -6.63 27.40 -6.69
N ILE A 211 -7.89 26.94 -6.75
CA ILE A 211 -8.20 25.52 -6.59
C ILE A 211 -7.56 24.69 -7.71
N ALA A 212 -7.57 25.18 -8.95
CA ALA A 212 -6.94 24.50 -10.08
C ALA A 212 -5.41 24.33 -9.92
N MET A 213 -4.73 25.22 -9.17
CA MET A 213 -3.31 25.07 -8.83
C MET A 213 -3.00 23.84 -7.96
N LEU A 214 -4.02 23.23 -7.33
CA LEU A 214 -3.88 21.96 -6.58
C LEU A 214 -3.89 20.72 -7.48
N VAL A 215 -4.42 20.81 -8.71
CA VAL A 215 -4.56 19.67 -9.62
C VAL A 215 -3.21 19.03 -9.97
N PRO A 216 -2.14 19.79 -10.31
CA PRO A 216 -0.83 19.20 -10.59
C PRO A 216 -0.27 18.37 -9.41
N MET A 217 -0.52 18.80 -8.17
CA MET A 217 -0.14 18.04 -6.97
C MET A 217 -0.81 16.67 -6.94
N VAL A 218 -2.13 16.62 -7.18
CA VAL A 218 -2.91 15.38 -7.20
C VAL A 218 -2.37 14.43 -8.29
N VAL A 219 -2.15 14.95 -9.50
CA VAL A 219 -1.63 14.17 -10.64
C VAL A 219 -0.23 13.61 -10.35
N LEU A 220 0.69 14.42 -9.82
CA LEU A 220 2.04 13.98 -9.46
C LEU A 220 2.01 12.92 -8.37
N THR A 221 1.11 13.05 -7.39
CA THR A 221 0.92 12.07 -6.32
C THR A 221 0.53 10.70 -6.86
N PHE A 222 -0.43 10.66 -7.79
CA PHE A 222 -0.88 9.39 -8.39
C PHE A 222 0.21 8.76 -9.27
N ARG A 223 0.87 9.55 -10.12
CA ARG A 223 1.88 9.04 -11.06
C ARG A 223 3.16 8.58 -10.38
N HIS A 224 3.68 9.37 -9.44
CA HIS A 224 5.02 9.18 -8.87
C HIS A 224 5.01 8.79 -7.38
N GLY A 225 3.84 8.53 -6.81
CA GLY A 225 3.71 8.14 -5.40
C GLY A 225 4.10 9.28 -4.47
N TRP A 226 4.72 8.95 -3.33
CA TRP A 226 5.04 9.92 -2.28
C TRP A 226 6.01 11.02 -2.75
N ARG A 227 6.97 10.70 -3.64
CA ARG A 227 7.95 11.68 -4.16
C ARG A 227 7.25 12.76 -5.00
N GLY A 228 6.32 12.35 -5.86
CA GLY A 228 5.50 13.28 -6.63
C GLY A 228 4.55 14.09 -5.77
N GLY A 229 3.97 13.47 -4.73
CA GLY A 229 3.14 14.18 -3.77
C GLY A 229 3.89 15.26 -3.01
N ALA A 230 5.10 14.97 -2.52
CA ALA A 230 5.94 15.94 -1.81
C ALA A 230 6.36 17.13 -2.69
N LEU A 231 6.82 16.86 -3.91
CA LEU A 231 7.19 17.92 -4.85
C LEU A 231 5.97 18.73 -5.30
N GLY A 232 4.86 18.05 -5.59
CA GLY A 232 3.61 18.68 -6.00
C GLY A 232 3.02 19.56 -4.91
N SER A 233 3.02 19.10 -3.65
CA SER A 233 2.50 19.87 -2.52
C SER A 233 3.38 21.09 -2.23
N LEU A 234 4.70 20.97 -2.36
CA LEU A 234 5.61 22.12 -2.26
C LEU A 234 5.30 23.18 -3.32
N LEU A 235 5.15 22.77 -4.59
CA LEU A 235 4.79 23.67 -5.67
C LEU A 235 3.43 24.35 -5.42
N ALA A 236 2.44 23.60 -4.93
CA ALA A 236 1.12 24.14 -4.58
C ALA A 236 1.19 25.15 -3.43
N SER A 237 1.97 24.88 -2.36
CA SER A 237 2.18 25.84 -1.26
C SER A 237 2.75 27.16 -1.75
N PHE A 238 3.82 27.12 -2.56
CA PHE A 238 4.40 28.36 -3.09
C PHE A 238 3.44 29.09 -4.02
N ALA A 239 2.68 28.37 -4.85
CA ALA A 239 1.74 28.97 -5.78
C ALA A 239 0.61 29.75 -5.07
N ILE A 240 0.03 29.15 -4.03
CA ILE A 240 -1.02 29.81 -3.24
C ILE A 240 -0.43 31.00 -2.48
N GLU A 241 0.77 30.86 -1.92
CA GLU A 241 1.34 31.93 -1.08
C GLU A 241 1.81 33.13 -1.89
N PHE A 242 2.33 32.92 -3.10
CA PHE A 242 2.62 34.00 -4.03
C PHE A 242 1.36 34.69 -4.58
N SER A 243 0.18 34.06 -4.43
CA SER A 243 -1.08 34.64 -4.86
C SER A 243 -1.70 35.63 -3.86
N LEU A 244 -1.15 35.72 -2.63
CA LEU A 244 -1.58 36.73 -1.67
C LEU A 244 -1.19 38.16 -2.14
N PRO A 245 -2.09 39.15 -2.00
CA PRO A 245 -1.76 40.55 -2.25
C PRO A 245 -0.63 41.01 -1.32
N ARG A 246 0.46 41.56 -1.88
CA ARG A 246 1.66 42.02 -1.14
C ARG A 246 1.47 43.31 -0.33
N VAL A 247 0.29 43.58 0.22
CA VAL A 247 0.12 44.70 1.15
C VAL A 247 0.56 44.22 2.53
N TYR A 248 1.86 44.35 2.80
CA TYR A 248 2.49 43.87 4.04
C TYR A 248 2.05 44.74 5.23
N GLN A 249 0.94 44.37 5.86
CA GLN A 249 0.54 44.87 7.18
C GLN A 249 0.71 43.76 8.21
N ILE A 250 1.31 44.08 9.35
CA ILE A 250 1.48 43.14 10.47
C ILE A 250 0.08 42.70 10.91
N GLY A 251 -0.21 41.39 10.86
CA GLY A 251 -1.52 40.82 11.19
C GLY A 251 -2.51 40.65 10.03
N PHE A 252 -2.12 40.98 8.79
CA PHE A 252 -2.98 40.85 7.60
C PHE A 252 -3.58 39.44 7.46
N PHE A 253 -4.90 39.38 7.30
CA PHE A 253 -5.69 38.15 7.22
C PHE A 253 -6.64 38.24 6.02
N ASP A 254 -6.42 37.39 5.03
CA ASP A 254 -7.34 37.21 3.91
C ASP A 254 -8.13 35.92 4.10
N GLN A 255 -9.45 36.02 4.21
CA GLN A 255 -10.37 34.91 4.48
C GLN A 255 -10.56 34.00 3.25
N GLU A 256 -10.49 34.55 2.04
CA GLU A 256 -10.67 33.77 0.81
C GLU A 256 -9.48 32.84 0.60
N VAL A 257 -8.26 33.38 0.73
CA VAL A 257 -7.04 32.60 0.58
C VAL A 257 -6.88 31.60 1.72
N PHE A 258 -7.28 31.97 2.94
CA PHE A 258 -7.28 31.05 4.09
C PHE A 258 -8.14 29.80 3.85
N SER A 259 -9.31 29.97 3.22
CA SER A 259 -10.20 28.85 2.90
C SER A 259 -9.54 27.87 1.92
N ILE A 260 -8.79 28.39 0.94
CA ILE A 260 -8.06 27.59 -0.04
C ILE A 260 -6.83 26.92 0.59
N GLN A 261 -6.12 27.60 1.50
CA GLN A 261 -5.03 27.01 2.28
C GLN A 261 -5.52 25.86 3.17
N LEU A 262 -6.71 25.96 3.75
CA LEU A 262 -7.32 24.86 4.51
C LEU A 262 -7.65 23.68 3.59
N LEU A 263 -8.22 23.94 2.40
CA LEU A 263 -8.45 22.90 1.39
C LEU A 263 -7.15 22.21 0.96
N TYR A 264 -6.09 22.99 0.73
CA TYR A 264 -4.74 22.49 0.44
C TYR A 264 -4.20 21.60 1.57
N ALA A 265 -4.34 22.03 2.83
CA ALA A 265 -3.91 21.26 4.00
C ALA A 265 -4.65 19.92 4.08
N VAL A 266 -5.97 19.91 3.91
CA VAL A 266 -6.79 18.69 3.92
C VAL A 266 -6.42 17.78 2.76
N THR A 267 -6.28 18.32 1.55
CA THR A 267 -5.97 17.54 0.35
C THR A 267 -4.58 16.92 0.45
N THR A 268 -3.58 17.66 0.91
CA THR A 268 -2.22 17.13 1.12
C THR A 268 -2.24 16.00 2.15
N THR A 269 -2.90 16.21 3.29
CA THR A 269 -3.01 15.18 4.34
C THR A 269 -3.69 13.92 3.81
N ALA A 270 -4.82 14.07 3.11
CA ALA A 270 -5.54 12.97 2.51
C ALA A 270 -4.68 12.23 1.49
N LEU A 271 -4.06 12.94 0.55
CA LEU A 271 -3.19 12.36 -0.46
C LEU A 271 -2.04 11.55 0.16
N PHE A 272 -1.37 12.07 1.19
CA PHE A 272 -0.29 11.34 1.84
C PHE A 272 -0.77 10.11 2.61
N VAL A 273 -1.89 10.19 3.34
CA VAL A 273 -2.48 9.06 4.07
C VAL A 273 -3.03 7.98 3.11
N PHE A 274 -3.68 8.38 2.01
CA PHE A 274 -4.23 7.44 1.02
C PHE A 274 -3.13 6.83 0.15
N ASN A 275 -2.15 7.61 -0.31
CA ASN A 275 -1.03 7.09 -1.09
C ASN A 275 -0.21 6.08 -0.29
N ALA A 276 -0.04 6.33 1.01
CA ALA A 276 0.54 5.40 1.97
C ALA A 276 -0.20 4.04 2.02
N ARG A 277 -1.54 4.05 2.07
CA ARG A 277 -2.37 2.82 2.14
C ARG A 277 -2.52 2.11 0.80
N LEU A 278 -2.64 2.85 -0.30
CA LEU A 278 -2.76 2.29 -1.65
C LEU A 278 -1.46 1.65 -2.15
N ARG A 279 -0.31 2.07 -1.60
CA ARG A 279 1.02 1.52 -1.88
C ARG A 279 1.63 0.77 -0.70
N GLU A 280 0.82 0.23 0.20
CA GLU A 280 1.19 -0.91 1.03
C GLU A 280 0.90 -2.24 0.29
N PRO A 281 1.82 -2.74 -0.55
CA PRO A 281 1.91 -4.17 -0.78
C PRO A 281 3.16 -4.66 -0.03
N ALA A 282 2.94 -5.36 1.08
CA ALA A 282 3.80 -6.45 1.55
C ALA A 282 5.34 -6.22 1.47
N ARG A 283 5.85 -5.01 1.75
CA ARG A 283 7.25 -4.65 1.45
C ARG A 283 8.21 -4.77 2.64
N ASP A 284 7.75 -5.27 3.78
CA ASP A 284 8.57 -5.38 4.98
C ASP A 284 9.29 -6.72 5.18
N LYS A 285 9.26 -7.64 4.20
CA LYS A 285 10.04 -8.90 4.31
C LYS A 285 10.73 -9.39 3.03
N VAL A 286 10.86 -8.55 2.01
CA VAL A 286 11.28 -9.03 0.70
C VAL A 286 12.76 -8.70 0.43
N SER A 287 13.59 -9.66 0.81
CA SER A 287 15.02 -9.74 0.57
C SER A 287 15.32 -9.89 -0.94
N ASN A 288 15.81 -8.82 -1.57
CA ASN A 288 16.84 -8.82 -2.62
C ASN A 288 16.89 -9.93 -3.71
N GLN A 289 15.76 -10.47 -4.18
CA GLN A 289 15.72 -11.28 -5.41
C GLN A 289 14.45 -10.99 -6.24
N PRO A 290 14.49 -10.00 -7.16
CA PRO A 290 13.29 -9.50 -7.86
C PRO A 290 12.58 -10.53 -8.76
N GLY A 291 13.16 -11.72 -8.98
CA GLY A 291 12.51 -12.81 -9.70
C GLY A 291 11.68 -13.74 -8.81
N ASP A 292 12.17 -14.09 -7.62
CA ASP A 292 11.56 -15.11 -6.76
C ASP A 292 10.30 -14.60 -6.06
N ASP A 293 10.21 -13.30 -5.81
CA ASP A 293 9.04 -12.67 -5.18
C ASP A 293 7.81 -12.68 -6.09
N ALA A 294 8.01 -12.51 -7.40
CA ALA A 294 6.93 -12.58 -8.37
C ALA A 294 6.38 -14.01 -8.48
N PHE A 295 7.24 -15.02 -8.46
CA PHE A 295 6.84 -16.42 -8.52
C PHE A 295 6.18 -16.91 -7.22
N THR A 296 6.68 -16.48 -6.06
CA THR A 296 6.06 -16.79 -4.77
C THR A 296 4.68 -16.14 -4.64
N LEU A 297 4.52 -14.88 -5.07
CA LEU A 297 3.22 -14.22 -5.12
C LEU A 297 2.25 -14.91 -6.10
N ALA A 298 2.72 -15.26 -7.30
CA ALA A 298 1.90 -15.99 -8.28
C ALA A 298 1.47 -17.35 -7.73
N ARG A 299 2.38 -18.10 -7.10
CA ARG A 299 2.07 -19.37 -6.45
C ARG A 299 1.04 -19.20 -5.33
N ALA A 300 1.19 -18.18 -4.49
CA ALA A 300 0.23 -17.87 -3.44
C ALA A 300 -1.16 -17.56 -4.02
N SER A 301 -1.22 -16.78 -5.10
CA SER A 301 -2.46 -16.47 -5.81
C SER A 301 -3.16 -17.73 -6.36
N TYR A 302 -2.42 -18.61 -7.05
CA TYR A 302 -2.97 -19.89 -7.54
C TYR A 302 -3.45 -20.79 -6.38
N SER A 303 -2.68 -20.87 -5.28
CA SER A 303 -3.09 -21.65 -4.10
C SER A 303 -4.38 -21.11 -3.48
N SER A 304 -4.55 -19.79 -3.46
CA SER A 304 -5.77 -19.15 -2.95
C SER A 304 -6.97 -19.41 -3.85
N ALA A 305 -6.77 -19.36 -5.18
CA ALA A 305 -7.81 -19.69 -6.14
C ALA A 305 -8.29 -21.14 -5.99
N GLU A 306 -7.37 -22.10 -5.82
CA GLU A 306 -7.74 -23.50 -5.59
C GLU A 306 -8.49 -23.69 -4.28
N ARG A 307 -8.07 -23.03 -3.19
CA ARG A 307 -8.81 -23.06 -1.91
C ARG A 307 -10.22 -22.51 -2.06
N MET A 308 -10.40 -21.44 -2.83
CA MET A 308 -11.73 -20.88 -3.10
C MET A 308 -12.61 -21.86 -3.88
N LEU A 309 -12.08 -22.51 -4.92
CA LEU A 309 -12.83 -23.50 -5.70
C LEU A 309 -13.19 -24.72 -4.85
N ARG A 310 -12.26 -25.20 -4.03
CA ARG A 310 -12.51 -26.26 -3.05
C ARG A 310 -13.65 -25.91 -2.10
N ASN A 311 -13.62 -24.72 -1.50
CA ASN A 311 -14.66 -24.28 -0.57
C ASN A 311 -16.03 -24.20 -1.25
N ARG A 312 -16.10 -23.68 -2.48
CA ARG A 312 -17.35 -23.66 -3.26
C ARG A 312 -17.88 -25.06 -3.55
N VAL A 313 -17.00 -26.01 -3.88
CA VAL A 313 -17.40 -27.40 -4.11
C VAL A 313 -17.96 -28.05 -2.83
N LEU A 314 -17.35 -27.80 -1.68
CA LEU A 314 -17.85 -28.29 -0.40
C LEU A 314 -19.24 -27.71 -0.08
N GLU A 315 -19.42 -26.40 -0.26
CA GLU A 315 -20.70 -25.73 -0.06
C GLU A 315 -21.80 -26.30 -0.98
N TYR A 316 -21.50 -26.48 -2.28
CA TYR A 316 -22.46 -27.10 -3.21
C TYR A 316 -22.79 -28.55 -2.85
N SER A 317 -21.82 -29.32 -2.35
CA SER A 317 -22.07 -30.68 -1.89
C SER A 317 -23.03 -30.69 -0.69
N ASP A 318 -22.83 -29.80 0.27
CA ASP A 318 -23.70 -29.68 1.45
C ASP A 318 -25.12 -29.25 1.06
N ILE A 319 -25.25 -28.26 0.18
CA ILE A 319 -26.55 -27.81 -0.36
C ILE A 319 -27.25 -28.98 -1.08
N ASN A 320 -26.54 -29.77 -1.87
CA ASN A 320 -27.12 -30.92 -2.58
C ASN A 320 -27.66 -31.98 -1.60
N VAL A 321 -26.94 -32.24 -0.50
CA VAL A 321 -27.41 -33.17 0.54
C VAL A 321 -28.69 -32.64 1.19
N GLN A 322 -28.76 -31.35 1.49
CA GLN A 322 -29.96 -30.72 2.05
C GLN A 322 -31.15 -30.75 1.10
N ILE A 323 -30.96 -30.40 -0.18
CA ILE A 323 -32.00 -30.47 -1.21
C ILE A 323 -32.52 -31.90 -1.35
N ASN A 324 -31.61 -32.88 -1.38
CA ASN A 324 -32.01 -34.29 -1.47
C ASN A 324 -32.79 -34.76 -0.24
N LYS A 325 -32.46 -34.27 0.96
CA LYS A 325 -33.21 -34.57 2.19
C LYS A 325 -34.62 -33.99 2.11
N MET A 326 -34.75 -32.69 1.83
CA MET A 326 -36.05 -32.03 1.66
C MET A 326 -36.90 -32.70 0.58
N ARG A 327 -36.29 -33.10 -0.54
CA ARG A 327 -36.96 -33.83 -1.61
C ARG A 327 -37.51 -35.19 -1.12
N LYS A 328 -36.76 -35.92 -0.31
CA LYS A 328 -37.24 -37.19 0.27
C LYS A 328 -38.46 -36.97 1.16
N ASP A 329 -38.48 -35.90 1.95
CA ASP A 329 -39.60 -35.57 2.83
C ASP A 329 -40.86 -35.24 2.01
N VAL A 330 -40.73 -34.45 0.94
CA VAL A 330 -41.83 -34.14 0.00
C VAL A 330 -42.33 -35.41 -0.71
N VAL A 331 -41.42 -36.28 -1.16
CA VAL A 331 -41.79 -37.55 -1.80
C VAL A 331 -42.54 -38.46 -0.82
N ALA A 332 -42.18 -38.45 0.46
CA ALA A 332 -42.91 -39.20 1.49
C ALA A 332 -44.33 -38.66 1.71
N ASP A 333 -44.50 -37.34 1.80
CA ASP A 333 -45.81 -36.70 1.93
C ASP A 333 -46.72 -36.97 0.72
N LEU A 334 -46.17 -36.91 -0.50
CA LEU A 334 -46.91 -37.23 -1.73
C LEU A 334 -47.38 -38.68 -1.76
N ARG A 335 -46.57 -39.62 -1.26
CA ARG A 335 -46.96 -41.04 -1.12
C ARG A 335 -48.08 -41.21 -0.11
N LEU A 336 -48.03 -40.52 1.03
CA LEU A 336 -49.10 -40.56 2.05
C LEU A 336 -50.44 -40.05 1.51
N LYS A 337 -50.41 -39.05 0.62
CA LYS A 337 -51.60 -38.49 -0.05
C LYS A 337 -52.11 -39.33 -1.24
N GLY A 338 -51.52 -40.50 -1.50
CA GLY A 338 -51.91 -41.40 -2.58
C GLY A 338 -51.40 -41.01 -3.97
N GLN A 339 -50.62 -39.92 -4.09
CA GLN A 339 -50.11 -39.37 -5.36
C GLN A 339 -48.80 -40.06 -5.79
N HIS A 340 -48.87 -41.36 -6.03
CA HIS A 340 -47.70 -42.20 -6.32
C HIS A 340 -47.01 -41.86 -7.64
N SER A 341 -47.76 -41.46 -8.68
CA SER A 341 -47.21 -41.08 -9.98
C SER A 341 -46.31 -39.83 -9.89
N VAL A 342 -46.78 -38.78 -9.22
CA VAL A 342 -46.04 -37.53 -9.01
C VAL A 342 -44.81 -37.75 -8.13
N ALA A 343 -44.94 -38.58 -7.08
CA ALA A 343 -43.81 -38.96 -6.24
C ALA A 343 -42.70 -39.70 -7.01
N MET A 344 -43.08 -40.57 -7.95
CA MET A 344 -42.13 -41.29 -8.82
C MET A 344 -41.46 -40.36 -9.82
N GLU A 345 -42.20 -39.44 -10.43
CA GLU A 345 -41.65 -38.43 -11.34
C GLU A 345 -40.66 -37.50 -10.61
N MET A 346 -41.02 -37.00 -9.43
CA MET A 346 -40.14 -36.17 -8.59
C MET A 346 -38.85 -36.92 -8.20
N THR A 347 -38.95 -38.22 -7.92
CA THR A 347 -37.78 -39.06 -7.67
C THR A 347 -36.89 -39.16 -8.92
N ARG A 348 -37.48 -39.39 -10.10
CA ARG A 348 -36.76 -39.50 -11.36
C ARG A 348 -36.01 -38.21 -11.71
N VAL A 349 -36.71 -37.06 -11.66
CA VAL A 349 -36.11 -35.74 -11.91
C VAL A 349 -35.00 -35.46 -10.90
N GLY A 350 -35.23 -35.78 -9.62
CA GLY A 350 -34.24 -35.55 -8.59
C GLY A 350 -32.94 -36.34 -8.77
N VAL A 351 -33.02 -37.59 -9.24
CA VAL A 351 -31.84 -38.40 -9.58
C VAL A 351 -31.07 -37.79 -10.75
N LEU A 352 -31.78 -37.29 -11.77
CA LEU A 352 -31.15 -36.64 -12.93
C LEU A 352 -30.44 -35.34 -12.52
N GLU A 353 -31.11 -34.47 -11.76
CA GLU A 353 -30.53 -33.21 -11.26
C GLU A 353 -29.31 -33.45 -10.38
N SER A 354 -29.36 -34.41 -9.45
CA SER A 354 -28.22 -34.69 -8.58
C SER A 354 -27.03 -35.23 -9.37
N ARG A 355 -27.27 -36.01 -10.43
CA ARG A 355 -26.22 -36.50 -11.33
C ARG A 355 -25.57 -35.38 -12.13
N LEU A 356 -26.36 -34.44 -12.66
CA LEU A 356 -25.85 -33.26 -13.37
C LEU A 356 -25.04 -32.36 -12.43
N LEU A 357 -25.53 -32.13 -11.20
CA LEU A 357 -24.82 -31.34 -10.21
C LEU A 357 -23.50 -31.99 -9.80
N GLN A 358 -23.47 -33.31 -9.60
CA GLN A 358 -22.23 -34.04 -9.33
C GLN A 358 -21.22 -33.92 -10.47
N GLN A 359 -21.68 -33.93 -11.73
CA GLN A 359 -20.82 -33.71 -12.89
C GLN A 359 -20.23 -32.29 -12.89
N TYR A 360 -21.05 -31.28 -12.61
CA TYR A 360 -20.61 -29.90 -12.51
C TYR A 360 -19.60 -29.68 -11.37
N VAL A 361 -19.87 -30.24 -10.19
CA VAL A 361 -18.98 -30.17 -9.03
C VAL A 361 -17.63 -30.84 -9.31
N ALA A 362 -17.64 -32.01 -9.95
CA ALA A 362 -16.41 -32.73 -10.30
C ALA A 362 -15.57 -31.99 -11.36
N ALA A 363 -16.20 -31.17 -12.21
CA ALA A 363 -15.49 -30.30 -13.16
C ALA A 363 -14.83 -29.08 -12.50
N LEU A 364 -15.39 -28.58 -11.39
CA LEU A 364 -14.91 -27.35 -10.73
C LEU A 364 -13.63 -27.58 -9.92
N TYR A 365 -13.64 -28.64 -9.08
CA TYR A 365 -12.49 -29.04 -8.27
C TYR A 365 -12.43 -30.56 -8.08
N PRO A 366 -11.28 -31.20 -8.38
CA PRO A 366 -11.14 -32.65 -8.29
C PRO A 366 -10.87 -33.11 -6.85
N LEU A 367 -11.93 -33.33 -6.06
CA LEU A 367 -11.84 -33.82 -4.67
C LEU A 367 -11.03 -35.14 -4.53
N GLU A 368 -11.01 -35.97 -5.57
CA GLU A 368 -10.25 -37.22 -5.63
C GLU A 368 -8.73 -37.02 -5.52
N ILE A 369 -8.20 -35.84 -5.89
CA ILE A 369 -6.76 -35.54 -5.77
C ILE A 369 -6.32 -35.51 -4.31
N GLU A 370 -7.15 -35.00 -3.40
CA GLU A 370 -6.81 -34.92 -1.98
C GLU A 370 -6.67 -36.30 -1.32
N THR A 371 -7.45 -37.27 -1.79
CA THR A 371 -7.56 -38.61 -1.19
C THR A 371 -6.70 -39.64 -1.90
N HIS A 372 -6.70 -39.65 -3.23
CA HIS A 372 -6.08 -40.70 -4.05
C HIS A 372 -4.83 -40.21 -4.81
N GLY A 373 -4.67 -38.90 -4.96
CA GLY A 373 -3.56 -38.24 -5.63
C GLY A 373 -3.78 -37.99 -7.13
N LEU A 374 -2.86 -37.24 -7.74
CA LEU A 374 -2.91 -36.80 -9.15
C LEU A 374 -3.24 -37.91 -10.16
N TYR A 375 -2.62 -39.09 -10.05
CA TYR A 375 -2.80 -40.17 -11.02
C TYR A 375 -4.21 -40.73 -11.05
N GLN A 376 -4.88 -40.81 -9.91
CA GLN A 376 -6.26 -41.27 -9.88
C GLN A 376 -7.19 -40.24 -10.54
N ALA A 377 -6.98 -38.96 -10.25
CA ALA A 377 -7.80 -37.90 -10.84
C ALA A 377 -7.62 -37.79 -12.36
N LEU A 378 -6.43 -38.05 -12.90
CA LEU A 378 -6.18 -38.11 -14.33
C LEU A 378 -6.79 -39.35 -15.02
N ARG A 379 -7.17 -40.38 -14.26
CA ARG A 379 -7.92 -41.56 -14.74
C ARG A 379 -9.41 -41.46 -14.45
N SER A 380 -9.86 -40.40 -13.79
CA SER A 380 -11.24 -40.27 -13.37
C SER A 380 -12.16 -40.16 -14.60
N PRO A 381 -13.30 -40.88 -14.63
CA PRO A 381 -14.29 -40.72 -15.69
C PRO A 381 -14.94 -39.33 -15.68
N ALA A 382 -14.75 -38.54 -14.62
CA ALA A 382 -15.17 -37.14 -14.58
C ALA A 382 -14.35 -36.29 -15.56
N LEU A 383 -13.04 -36.57 -15.69
CA LEU A 383 -12.15 -35.86 -16.60
C LEU A 383 -12.52 -36.13 -18.07
N GLU A 384 -12.78 -37.40 -18.42
CA GLU A 384 -13.22 -37.78 -19.78
C GLU A 384 -14.50 -37.08 -20.20
N ARG A 385 -15.45 -36.96 -19.26
CA ARG A 385 -16.71 -36.23 -19.47
C ARG A 385 -16.49 -34.72 -19.65
N PHE A 386 -15.59 -34.15 -18.85
CA PHE A 386 -15.28 -32.72 -18.92
C PHE A 386 -14.60 -32.34 -20.24
N CYS A 387 -13.58 -33.09 -20.65
CA CYS A 387 -12.85 -32.83 -21.89
C CYS A 387 -13.49 -33.46 -23.14
N GLN A 388 -14.63 -34.14 -23.00
CA GLN A 388 -15.33 -34.88 -24.07
C GLN A 388 -14.40 -35.80 -24.90
N SER A 389 -13.40 -36.41 -24.26
CA SER A 389 -12.34 -37.18 -24.91
C SER A 389 -11.90 -38.34 -24.04
N GLN A 390 -11.48 -39.45 -24.66
CA GLN A 390 -11.00 -40.64 -23.95
C GLN A 390 -9.52 -40.49 -23.58
N PHE A 391 -9.14 -40.85 -22.35
CA PHE A 391 -7.76 -40.73 -21.87
C PHE A 391 -7.08 -42.08 -21.67
N GLN A 392 -5.96 -42.29 -22.35
CA GLN A 392 -5.07 -43.43 -22.09
C GLN A 392 -3.86 -42.98 -21.28
N CYS A 393 -3.74 -43.49 -20.05
CA CYS A 393 -2.84 -42.95 -19.04
C CYS A 393 -1.76 -43.95 -18.60
N VAL A 394 -0.49 -43.59 -18.84
CA VAL A 394 0.69 -44.35 -18.38
C VAL A 394 1.42 -43.56 -17.30
N PHE A 395 1.47 -44.10 -16.08
CA PHE A 395 2.05 -43.41 -14.93
C PHE A 395 3.25 -44.16 -14.37
N ARG A 396 4.27 -43.42 -13.92
CA ARG A 396 5.49 -43.97 -13.32
C ARG A 396 5.92 -43.16 -12.11
N GLY A 397 6.27 -43.83 -11.02
CA GLY A 397 6.67 -43.19 -9.76
C GLY A 397 5.49 -42.99 -8.81
N ASP A 398 5.75 -42.34 -7.67
CA ASP A 398 4.75 -42.11 -6.63
C ASP A 398 4.44 -40.60 -6.47
N CYS A 399 3.23 -40.21 -6.86
CA CYS A 399 2.76 -38.83 -6.76
C CYS A 399 2.35 -38.40 -5.35
N ARG A 400 2.06 -39.33 -4.44
CA ARG A 400 1.55 -39.00 -3.10
C ARG A 400 2.60 -38.29 -2.23
N LYS A 401 3.88 -38.40 -2.59
CA LYS A 401 5.01 -37.73 -1.92
C LYS A 401 5.13 -36.23 -2.26
N LEU A 402 4.33 -35.73 -3.20
CA LEU A 402 4.34 -34.35 -3.68
C LEU A 402 3.32 -33.52 -2.92
N SER A 403 3.57 -32.21 -2.78
CA SER A 403 2.57 -31.32 -2.17
C SER A 403 1.26 -31.30 -2.96
N LEU A 404 0.15 -31.09 -2.26
CA LEU A 404 -1.17 -30.96 -2.89
C LEU A 404 -1.19 -29.83 -3.93
N GLU A 405 -0.52 -28.70 -3.63
CA GLU A 405 -0.39 -27.57 -4.56
C GLU A 405 0.29 -27.97 -5.89
N LEU A 406 1.37 -28.76 -5.81
CA LEU A 406 2.06 -29.24 -7.01
C LEU A 406 1.20 -30.21 -7.81
N GLN A 407 0.46 -31.10 -7.13
CA GLN A 407 -0.46 -32.03 -7.76
C GLN A 407 -1.60 -31.31 -8.48
N LEU A 408 -2.22 -30.31 -7.84
CA LEU A 408 -3.27 -29.48 -8.45
C LEU A 408 -2.74 -28.67 -9.63
N SER A 409 -1.56 -28.05 -9.49
CA SER A 409 -0.92 -27.30 -10.57
C SER A 409 -0.60 -28.18 -11.78
N ALA A 410 -0.13 -29.41 -11.55
CA ALA A 410 0.09 -30.40 -12.61
C ALA A 410 -1.21 -30.85 -13.27
N TYR A 411 -2.29 -31.05 -12.50
CA TYR A 411 -3.62 -31.38 -13.02
C TYR A 411 -4.19 -30.27 -13.91
N ARG A 412 -4.19 -29.02 -13.42
CA ARG A 412 -4.62 -27.85 -14.20
C ARG A 412 -3.78 -27.64 -15.46
N SER A 413 -2.47 -27.84 -15.35
CA SER A 413 -1.57 -27.75 -16.51
C SER A 413 -1.85 -28.84 -17.55
N ALA A 414 -2.28 -30.03 -17.13
CA ALA A 414 -2.71 -31.09 -18.04
C ALA A 414 -4.00 -30.71 -18.76
N LEU A 415 -4.98 -30.12 -18.06
CA LEU A 415 -6.21 -29.59 -18.66
C LEU A 415 -5.93 -28.51 -19.71
N ASN A 416 -5.14 -27.49 -19.37
CA ASN A 416 -4.73 -26.46 -20.33
C ASN A 416 -3.98 -27.06 -21.53
N CYS A 417 -3.21 -28.15 -21.34
CA CYS A 417 -2.56 -28.83 -22.47
C CYS A 417 -3.58 -29.51 -23.40
N VAL A 418 -4.66 -30.09 -22.87
CA VAL A 418 -5.72 -30.69 -23.69
C VAL A 418 -6.44 -29.61 -24.50
N GLU A 419 -6.71 -28.45 -23.89
CA GLU A 419 -7.31 -27.29 -24.57
C GLU A 419 -6.42 -26.71 -25.69
N LEU A 420 -5.09 -26.74 -25.49
CA LEU A 420 -4.12 -26.27 -26.49
C LEU A 420 -3.87 -27.26 -27.63
N LEU A 421 -4.20 -28.54 -27.44
CA LEU A 421 -4.05 -29.57 -28.46
C LEU A 421 -5.24 -29.53 -29.44
N PRO A 422 -5.04 -29.95 -30.70
CA PRO A 422 -6.15 -30.10 -31.65
C PRO A 422 -7.22 -31.04 -31.07
N SER A 423 -8.49 -30.71 -31.28
CA SER A 423 -9.62 -31.53 -30.84
C SER A 423 -9.46 -32.95 -31.38
N ALA A 424 -9.37 -33.92 -30.47
CA ALA A 424 -9.22 -35.33 -30.79
C ALA A 424 -10.13 -36.16 -29.88
N GLY A 425 -10.69 -37.24 -30.40
CA GLY A 425 -11.53 -38.15 -29.59
C GLY A 425 -10.72 -38.93 -28.54
N ARG A 426 -9.39 -38.97 -28.67
CA ARG A 426 -8.47 -39.72 -27.81
C ARG A 426 -7.20 -38.92 -27.50
N HIS A 427 -6.82 -38.90 -26.22
CA HIS A 427 -5.58 -38.32 -25.74
C HIS A 427 -4.78 -39.35 -24.93
N PHE A 428 -3.46 -39.31 -25.07
CA PHE A 428 -2.53 -40.13 -24.30
C PHE A 428 -1.77 -39.25 -23.31
N ILE A 429 -1.84 -39.59 -22.02
CA ILE A 429 -1.13 -38.89 -20.95
C ILE A 429 -0.05 -39.81 -20.38
N GLN A 430 1.20 -39.37 -20.45
CA GLN A 430 2.32 -40.01 -19.79
C GLN A 430 2.79 -39.12 -18.64
N ALA A 431 2.74 -39.61 -17.40
CA ALA A 431 3.22 -38.86 -16.25
C ALA A 431 4.30 -39.63 -15.49
N ARG A 432 5.36 -38.93 -15.10
CA ARG A 432 6.44 -39.48 -14.28
C ARG A 432 6.72 -38.57 -13.09
N ALA A 433 6.47 -39.07 -11.88
CA ALA A 433 6.88 -38.42 -10.65
C ALA A 433 8.36 -38.75 -10.36
N TRP A 434 9.09 -37.76 -9.87
CA TRP A 434 10.48 -37.93 -9.47
C TRP A 434 10.77 -37.15 -8.18
N THR A 435 11.73 -37.67 -7.41
CA THR A 435 12.26 -37.06 -6.20
C THR A 435 13.78 -37.15 -6.29
N GLY A 436 14.48 -36.01 -6.19
CA GLY A 436 15.95 -35.93 -6.28
C GLY A 436 16.55 -35.14 -5.13
N LYS A 437 17.89 -34.99 -5.07
CA LYS A 437 18.62 -34.40 -3.92
C LYS A 437 18.39 -32.89 -3.64
N GLY A 438 17.38 -32.26 -4.24
CA GLY A 438 17.08 -30.84 -4.01
C GLY A 438 15.72 -30.37 -4.50
N ALA A 439 15.02 -31.16 -5.31
CA ALA A 439 13.67 -30.86 -5.77
C ALA A 439 12.86 -32.15 -5.98
N ARG A 440 11.55 -32.01 -5.90
CA ARG A 440 10.58 -33.06 -6.27
C ARG A 440 9.63 -32.50 -7.31
N GLY A 441 9.17 -33.33 -8.24
CA GLY A 441 8.44 -32.84 -9.40
C GLY A 441 7.68 -33.91 -10.16
N VAL A 442 6.87 -33.46 -11.12
CA VAL A 442 6.20 -34.32 -12.10
C VAL A 442 6.53 -33.84 -13.51
N LEU A 443 6.90 -34.78 -14.36
CA LEU A 443 6.99 -34.59 -15.80
C LEU A 443 5.72 -35.17 -16.43
N LEU A 444 4.98 -34.37 -17.19
CA LEU A 444 3.82 -34.81 -17.94
C LEU A 444 4.04 -34.59 -19.44
N ARG A 445 3.58 -35.56 -20.22
CA ARG A 445 3.52 -35.48 -21.68
C ARG A 445 2.10 -35.83 -22.12
N VAL A 446 1.49 -34.93 -22.86
CA VAL A 446 0.14 -35.08 -23.41
C VAL A 446 0.24 -35.16 -24.93
N ILE A 447 -0.35 -36.19 -25.51
CA ILE A 447 -0.34 -36.47 -26.95
C ILE A 447 -1.79 -36.56 -27.41
N SER A 448 -2.15 -35.84 -28.48
CA SER A 448 -3.43 -36.03 -29.15
C SER A 448 -3.29 -37.02 -30.31
N ASP A 449 -4.31 -37.86 -30.50
CA ASP A 449 -4.39 -38.75 -31.66
C ASP A 449 -4.64 -37.91 -32.93
N SER A 450 -3.71 -38.00 -33.89
CA SER A 450 -3.74 -37.19 -35.13
C SER A 450 -4.78 -37.67 -36.15
N SER A 451 -5.39 -38.85 -35.94
CA SER A 451 -6.37 -39.43 -36.87
C SER A 451 -7.68 -38.64 -37.01
N SER A 452 -7.95 -37.71 -36.07
CA SER A 452 -9.18 -36.90 -36.03
C SER A 452 -8.89 -35.38 -35.93
N ALA A 453 -7.65 -34.96 -36.19
CA ALA A 453 -7.23 -33.57 -35.98
C ALA A 453 -7.81 -32.63 -37.06
N LYS A 454 -8.98 -32.02 -36.79
CA LYS A 454 -9.35 -30.77 -37.46
C LYS A 454 -8.54 -29.66 -36.81
N ALA A 455 -7.74 -28.96 -37.60
CA ALA A 455 -6.97 -27.79 -37.16
C ALA A 455 -7.92 -26.63 -36.85
N ALA A 456 -8.59 -26.68 -35.70
CA ALA A 456 -9.29 -25.52 -35.17
C ALA A 456 -8.25 -24.50 -34.73
N LYS A 457 -8.25 -23.34 -35.39
CA LYS A 457 -7.40 -22.19 -35.07
C LYS A 457 -7.97 -21.53 -33.81
N CYS A 458 -7.79 -22.17 -32.66
CA CYS A 458 -8.15 -21.60 -31.37
C CYS A 458 -7.17 -20.45 -31.04
N ASP A 459 -7.59 -19.48 -30.22
CA ASP A 459 -6.77 -18.37 -29.70
C ASP A 459 -5.67 -18.91 -28.76
N THR A 460 -4.72 -19.61 -29.36
CA THR A 460 -3.68 -20.39 -28.70
C THR A 460 -2.71 -19.52 -27.90
N ASN A 461 -2.61 -18.23 -28.22
CA ASN A 461 -1.63 -17.34 -27.60
C ASN A 461 -1.94 -17.05 -26.12
N ASP A 462 -3.20 -16.80 -25.77
CA ASP A 462 -3.57 -16.42 -24.40
C ASP A 462 -3.57 -17.64 -23.47
N ALA A 463 -4.13 -18.76 -23.91
CA ALA A 463 -4.11 -20.02 -23.16
C ALA A 463 -2.68 -20.58 -22.99
N GLU A 464 -1.82 -20.42 -24.00
CA GLU A 464 -0.41 -20.83 -23.92
C GLU A 464 0.38 -19.87 -22.99
N ALA A 465 0.06 -18.58 -22.99
CA ALA A 465 0.64 -17.62 -22.06
C ALA A 465 0.25 -17.93 -20.61
N GLU A 466 -1.02 -18.27 -20.36
CA GLU A 466 -1.51 -18.67 -19.03
C GLU A 466 -0.81 -19.94 -18.54
N LEU A 467 -0.70 -20.97 -19.41
CA LEU A 467 0.01 -22.21 -19.09
C LEU A 467 1.48 -21.93 -18.75
N LYS A 468 2.17 -21.12 -19.56
CA LYS A 468 3.57 -20.74 -19.31
C LYS A 468 3.72 -19.97 -18.00
N ALA A 469 2.80 -19.07 -17.67
CA ALA A 469 2.82 -18.31 -16.43
C ALA A 469 2.67 -19.23 -15.21
N ARG A 470 1.69 -20.15 -15.25
CA ARG A 470 1.47 -21.14 -14.18
C ARG A 470 2.69 -22.04 -13.99
N LEU A 471 3.27 -22.56 -15.09
CA LEU A 471 4.46 -23.41 -15.02
C LEU A 471 5.66 -22.65 -14.44
N LYS A 472 5.91 -21.41 -14.89
CA LYS A 472 6.99 -20.58 -14.35
C LYS A 472 6.85 -20.30 -12.85
N ALA A 473 5.63 -20.07 -12.36
CA ALA A 473 5.35 -19.87 -10.93
C ALA A 473 5.73 -21.09 -10.05
N HIS A 474 5.74 -22.29 -10.63
CA HIS A 474 6.15 -23.52 -9.97
C HIS A 474 7.47 -24.08 -10.53
N GLY A 475 8.41 -23.20 -10.93
CA GLY A 475 9.76 -23.57 -11.38
C GLY A 475 9.78 -24.54 -12.57
N GLY A 476 8.69 -24.57 -13.34
CA GLY A 476 8.42 -25.53 -14.38
C GLY A 476 8.85 -25.08 -15.77
N ILE A 477 9.01 -26.05 -16.67
CA ILE A 477 9.42 -25.83 -18.06
C ILE A 477 8.33 -26.37 -18.99
N PHE A 478 8.02 -25.60 -20.04
CA PHE A 478 7.11 -25.99 -21.11
C PHE A 478 7.89 -26.23 -22.41
N ARG A 479 7.62 -27.34 -23.11
CA ARG A 479 8.14 -27.61 -24.46
C ARG A 479 7.05 -28.18 -25.35
N ARG A 480 6.79 -27.50 -26.46
CA ARG A 480 5.98 -28.01 -27.58
C ARG A 480 6.91 -28.66 -28.60
N ARG A 481 6.80 -29.98 -28.79
CA ARG A 481 7.65 -30.72 -29.76
C ARG A 481 7.00 -30.80 -31.13
N HIS A 482 5.69 -31.07 -31.17
CA HIS A 482 4.89 -31.15 -32.39
C HIS A 482 3.52 -30.52 -32.14
N ALA A 483 2.76 -30.29 -33.21
CA ALA A 483 1.38 -29.77 -33.13
C ALA A 483 0.50 -30.60 -32.19
N SER A 484 0.74 -31.92 -32.13
CA SER A 484 -0.02 -32.90 -31.33
C SER A 484 0.69 -33.39 -30.06
N VAL A 485 1.84 -32.80 -29.67
CA VAL A 485 2.62 -33.27 -28.52
C VAL A 485 3.11 -32.11 -27.66
N LEU A 486 2.61 -32.04 -26.43
CA LEU A 486 3.03 -31.11 -25.40
C LEU A 486 3.73 -31.85 -24.26
N THR A 487 4.82 -31.27 -23.75
CA THR A 487 5.54 -31.79 -22.58
C THR A 487 5.80 -30.64 -21.62
N PHE A 488 5.44 -30.84 -20.36
CA PHE A 488 5.70 -29.86 -19.32
C PHE A 488 6.19 -30.54 -18.05
N MET A 489 6.92 -29.76 -17.26
CA MET A 489 7.48 -30.19 -15.98
C MET A 489 7.09 -29.18 -14.92
N VAL A 490 6.72 -29.66 -13.74
CA VAL A 490 6.45 -28.84 -12.56
C VAL A 490 7.34 -29.34 -11.43
N ALA A 491 8.00 -28.43 -10.71
CA ALA A 491 8.94 -28.79 -9.65
C ALA A 491 8.73 -27.92 -8.41
N GLU A 492 9.02 -28.48 -7.25
CA GLU A 492 9.12 -27.71 -6.01
C GLU A 492 10.46 -27.99 -5.33
N PRO A 493 11.08 -26.96 -4.72
CA PRO A 493 12.27 -27.17 -3.91
C PRO A 493 11.91 -28.02 -2.69
N ILE A 494 12.81 -28.93 -2.33
CA ILE A 494 12.65 -29.68 -1.07
C ILE A 494 12.95 -28.69 0.05
N SER A 495 11.92 -28.21 0.75
CA SER A 495 12.10 -27.49 2.00
C SER A 495 12.79 -28.44 2.97
N VAL A 496 14.07 -28.19 3.25
CA VAL A 496 14.77 -28.79 4.38
C VAL A 496 13.95 -28.43 5.61
N GLU A 497 13.29 -29.41 6.22
CA GLU A 497 12.69 -29.23 7.53
C GLU A 497 13.77 -28.66 8.44
N VAL A 498 13.60 -27.41 8.86
CA VAL A 498 14.27 -26.88 10.04
C VAL A 498 13.85 -27.81 11.17
N ARG A 499 14.77 -28.70 11.53
CA ARG A 499 14.66 -29.62 12.65
C ARG A 499 14.52 -28.77 13.91
N GLY A 500 13.29 -28.37 14.22
CA GLY A 500 12.94 -27.80 15.51
C GLY A 500 13.34 -28.85 16.54
N ARG A 501 14.41 -28.58 17.29
CA ARG A 501 14.67 -29.29 18.52
C ARG A 501 13.45 -29.06 19.40
N LEU A 502 12.58 -30.06 19.48
CA LEU A 502 11.71 -30.25 20.63
C LEU A 502 12.64 -30.36 21.83
N SER A 503 12.87 -29.24 22.53
CA SER A 503 13.46 -29.23 23.86
C SER A 503 12.42 -29.81 24.81
N SER A 504 12.48 -31.11 25.05
CA SER A 504 11.84 -31.77 26.16
C SER A 504 12.55 -31.38 27.47
N ILE A 505 12.25 -30.20 28.00
CA ILE A 505 12.53 -29.86 29.39
C ILE A 505 11.29 -29.13 29.94
N PRO A 506 10.56 -29.70 30.91
CA PRO A 506 9.52 -28.99 31.61
C PRO A 506 10.17 -27.99 32.58
N GLN A 507 10.10 -26.70 32.28
CA GLN A 507 10.41 -25.66 33.26
C GLN A 507 9.22 -25.53 34.22
N LEU A 508 9.38 -26.07 35.42
CA LEU A 508 8.54 -25.74 36.57
C LEU A 508 8.64 -24.24 36.85
N LEU A 509 7.47 -23.60 36.97
CA LEU A 509 7.30 -22.28 37.57
C LEU A 509 7.74 -22.34 39.05
N PRO A 510 8.64 -21.46 39.53
CA PRO A 510 8.75 -21.23 40.96
C PRO A 510 7.63 -20.28 41.39
N ALA A 511 6.91 -20.69 42.43
CA ALA A 511 6.06 -19.81 43.22
C ALA A 511 6.94 -18.77 43.95
N GLY A 512 6.50 -17.52 43.92
CA GLY A 512 7.10 -16.36 44.59
C GLY A 512 6.31 -15.12 44.26
#